data_AF-A0A7Y4RBH9-F1
#
_entry.id   AF-A0A7Y4RBH9-F1
#
_cell.length_a   1.000
_cell.length_b   1.000
_cell.length_c   1.000
_cell.angle_alpha   90.00
_cell.angle_beta   90.00
_cell.angle_gamma   90.00
#
_symmetry.space_group_name_H-M   'P 1'
#
loop_
_entity.id
_entity.type
_entity.pdbx_description
1 polymer ?
#
loop_
_entity_poly.entity_id
_entity_poly.type
_entity_poly.pdbx_seq_one_letter_code
_entity_poly.pdbx_strand_id
1 'polypeptide(L)'
;MIFAAASSASDLNLRVTAELSSQVIVAPGAVVNFEVRAKLADADNQGLAAILFDLSFDGGPLAAMNTPSSSPMSQFVLPVGITNPIGFGGTPSAGALIQVGGLQNTIGNSVVYAPFPIGTVVTDVARNREAVIATGSLTAPLTVGVYAVTPSNLIATAITAASTGDPFWQVQPAAAGSIAALTIEVAASPLPTATIAALGPRYLSVTPAPGSGPVALRLSGDQVDPDVACIAHYVQPDGSLQPTQFVQNADAWGTIVIRDDEVLPGAGFRMFAEYTGVPASPMAAFTYAWGDTNNDGGVDIFDILCVLDGFAGVFSQCTFHEVDLTGAVPDALIDIFDILAVLDAFSGAPYALSDPCP
;
A
#
# COMPACT_ATOMS: atom_id res chain seq x y z
N MET A 1 53.31 -37.26 -11.84
CA MET A 1 52.00 -37.04 -12.47
C MET A 1 51.10 -36.47 -11.39
N ILE A 2 50.91 -35.16 -11.37
CA ILE A 2 50.08 -34.47 -10.38
C ILE A 2 48.67 -34.48 -10.95
N PHE A 3 47.73 -35.20 -10.32
CA PHE A 3 46.33 -35.11 -10.68
C PHE A 3 45.81 -33.78 -10.13
N ALA A 4 45.47 -32.84 -11.02
CA ALA A 4 44.76 -31.64 -10.62
C ALA A 4 43.42 -32.06 -10.01
N ALA A 5 43.09 -31.51 -8.84
CA ALA A 5 41.78 -31.70 -8.24
C ALA A 5 40.70 -31.24 -9.23
N ALA A 6 39.60 -32.01 -9.34
CA ALA A 6 38.46 -31.59 -10.14
C ALA A 6 37.95 -30.24 -9.62
N SER A 7 37.87 -29.24 -10.50
CA SER A 7 37.22 -27.96 -10.20
C SER A 7 35.83 -28.23 -9.63
N SER A 8 35.49 -27.60 -8.51
CA SER A 8 34.11 -27.63 -8.01
C SER A 8 33.19 -27.05 -9.08
N ALA A 9 32.04 -27.68 -9.29
CA ALA A 9 31.00 -27.14 -10.16
C ALA A 9 30.51 -25.81 -9.57
N SER A 10 30.29 -24.82 -10.43
CA SER A 10 29.78 -23.53 -9.96
C SER A 10 28.34 -23.65 -9.52
N ASP A 11 27.98 -23.06 -8.38
CA ASP A 11 26.58 -22.95 -7.98
C ASP A 11 25.97 -21.69 -8.62
N LEU A 12 24.71 -21.77 -9.03
CA LEU A 12 23.93 -20.64 -9.51
C LEU A 12 22.85 -20.27 -8.49
N ASN A 13 22.99 -19.09 -7.90
CA ASN A 13 21.97 -18.50 -7.04
C ASN A 13 20.90 -17.81 -7.90
N LEU A 14 19.64 -17.97 -7.53
CA LEU A 14 18.49 -17.43 -8.24
C LEU A 14 17.54 -16.75 -7.25
N ARG A 15 17.07 -15.55 -7.57
CA ARG A 15 16.02 -14.88 -6.78
C ARG A 15 15.03 -14.15 -7.65
N VAL A 16 13.78 -14.09 -7.20
CA VAL A 16 12.74 -13.26 -7.81
C VAL A 16 12.61 -11.98 -7.00
N THR A 17 12.52 -10.84 -7.67
CA THR A 17 12.39 -9.53 -7.02
C THR A 17 11.38 -8.64 -7.73
N ALA A 18 10.64 -7.82 -6.98
CA ALA A 18 9.89 -6.69 -7.50
C ALA A 18 10.52 -5.41 -6.94
N GLU A 19 10.84 -4.44 -7.80
CA GLU A 19 11.50 -3.18 -7.39
C GLU A 19 12.79 -3.41 -6.57
N LEU A 20 13.57 -4.43 -6.93
CA LEU A 20 14.77 -4.89 -6.21
C LEU A 20 14.54 -5.50 -4.82
N SER A 21 13.29 -5.60 -4.37
CA SER A 21 12.90 -6.22 -3.10
C SER A 21 12.44 -7.67 -3.30
N SER A 22 12.67 -8.53 -2.30
CA SER A 22 12.10 -9.88 -2.23
C SER A 22 10.69 -9.91 -1.64
N GLN A 23 10.15 -8.75 -1.24
CA GLN A 23 8.79 -8.60 -0.73
C GLN A 23 8.15 -7.31 -1.26
N VAL A 24 6.87 -7.36 -1.62
CA VAL A 24 6.07 -6.19 -2.01
C VAL A 24 4.67 -6.29 -1.40
N ILE A 25 4.11 -5.15 -1.00
CA ILE A 25 2.73 -5.02 -0.52
C ILE A 25 1.91 -4.30 -1.59
N VAL A 26 0.81 -4.88 -2.04
CA VAL A 26 -0.03 -4.34 -3.11
C VAL A 26 -1.52 -4.47 -2.82
N ALA A 27 -2.33 -3.64 -3.48
CA ALA A 27 -3.78 -3.74 -3.43
C ALA A 27 -4.28 -4.97 -4.26
N PRO A 28 -5.47 -5.52 -3.94
CA PRO A 28 -6.07 -6.59 -4.72
C PRO A 28 -6.23 -6.19 -6.20
N GLY A 29 -5.81 -7.06 -7.12
CA GLY A 29 -5.87 -6.80 -8.57
C GLY A 29 -4.78 -5.88 -9.13
N ALA A 30 -3.84 -5.40 -8.32
CA ALA A 30 -2.72 -4.59 -8.79
C ALA A 30 -1.80 -5.39 -9.74
N VAL A 31 -1.19 -4.73 -10.72
CA VAL A 31 -0.17 -5.34 -11.58
C VAL A 31 1.19 -5.26 -10.89
N VAL A 32 1.85 -6.40 -10.72
CA VAL A 32 3.19 -6.51 -10.12
C VAL A 32 4.20 -6.85 -11.21
N ASN A 33 5.11 -5.93 -11.51
CA ASN A 33 6.26 -6.20 -12.36
C ASN A 33 7.37 -6.83 -11.53
N PHE A 34 7.97 -7.91 -12.03
CA PHE A 34 9.02 -8.62 -11.33
C PHE A 34 10.15 -9.03 -12.27
N GLU A 35 11.30 -9.31 -11.67
CA GLU A 35 12.53 -9.74 -12.33
C GLU A 35 13.04 -11.01 -11.68
N VAL A 36 13.56 -11.92 -12.50
CA VAL A 36 14.36 -13.05 -12.02
C VAL A 36 15.83 -12.67 -12.17
N ARG A 37 16.58 -12.75 -11.08
CA ARG A 37 17.99 -12.35 -10.99
C ARG A 37 18.84 -13.56 -10.65
N ALA A 38 19.98 -13.67 -11.32
CA ALA A 38 20.90 -14.78 -11.11
C ALA A 38 22.33 -14.32 -10.85
N LYS A 39 23.06 -15.10 -10.06
CA LYS A 39 24.49 -14.90 -9.78
C LYS A 39 25.19 -16.25 -9.55
N LEU A 40 26.29 -16.47 -10.25
CA LEU A 40 27.20 -17.60 -10.01
C LEU A 40 27.95 -17.37 -8.70
N ALA A 41 28.07 -18.42 -7.89
CA ALA A 41 28.59 -18.34 -6.53
C ALA A 41 30.12 -18.17 -6.47
N ASP A 42 30.84 -18.60 -7.51
CA ASP A 42 32.29 -18.54 -7.59
C ASP A 42 32.81 -17.73 -8.78
N ALA A 43 34.13 -17.49 -8.78
CA ALA A 43 34.85 -16.79 -9.83
C ALA A 43 35.54 -17.74 -10.84
N ASP A 44 35.47 -19.05 -10.63
CA ASP A 44 36.16 -20.11 -11.40
C ASP A 44 35.40 -20.49 -12.68
N ASN A 45 34.79 -19.49 -13.30
CA ASN A 45 34.03 -19.56 -14.54
C ASN A 45 34.20 -18.23 -15.30
N GLN A 46 33.77 -18.16 -16.56
CA GLN A 46 33.73 -16.91 -17.34
C GLN A 46 32.31 -16.36 -17.52
N GLY A 47 31.35 -16.80 -16.71
CA GLY A 47 29.95 -16.40 -16.79
C GLY A 47 29.00 -17.51 -17.24
N LEU A 48 27.71 -17.20 -17.17
CA LEU A 48 26.60 -18.10 -17.47
C LEU A 48 26.54 -18.43 -18.96
N ALA A 49 26.41 -19.70 -19.33
CA ALA A 49 26.28 -20.15 -20.72
C ALA A 49 24.85 -20.54 -21.09
N ALA A 50 24.15 -21.21 -20.18
CA ALA A 50 22.75 -21.62 -20.36
C ALA A 50 22.01 -21.57 -19.03
N ILE A 51 20.71 -21.32 -19.11
CA ILE A 51 19.81 -21.34 -17.96
C ILE A 51 18.40 -21.74 -18.38
N LEU A 52 17.80 -22.65 -17.62
CA LEU A 52 16.39 -23.01 -17.69
C LEU A 52 15.85 -23.20 -16.27
N PHE A 53 14.63 -22.76 -16.01
CA PHE A 53 13.95 -22.97 -14.75
C PHE A 53 12.43 -22.95 -14.95
N ASP A 54 11.69 -23.48 -13.99
CA ASP A 54 10.26 -23.32 -13.91
C ASP A 54 9.91 -22.20 -12.93
N LEU A 55 8.77 -21.54 -13.13
CA LEU A 55 8.28 -20.47 -12.27
C LEU A 55 6.82 -20.73 -11.91
N SER A 56 6.48 -20.76 -10.62
CA SER A 56 5.10 -20.93 -10.18
C SER A 56 4.62 -19.73 -9.37
N PHE A 57 3.34 -19.39 -9.51
CA PHE A 57 2.67 -18.41 -8.67
C PHE A 57 1.45 -19.06 -7.99
N ASP A 58 1.40 -19.02 -6.66
CA ASP A 58 0.30 -19.60 -5.88
C ASP A 58 -0.97 -18.73 -5.88
N GLY A 59 -0.89 -17.49 -6.40
CA GLY A 59 -2.02 -16.57 -6.53
C GLY A 59 -2.78 -16.66 -7.86
N GLY A 60 -2.30 -17.41 -8.85
CA GLY A 60 -2.99 -17.52 -10.14
C GLY A 60 -2.09 -17.82 -11.33
N PRO A 61 -2.59 -17.68 -12.57
CA PRO A 61 -1.81 -17.96 -13.77
C PRO A 61 -0.72 -16.92 -14.01
N LEU A 62 0.42 -17.38 -14.53
CA LEU A 62 1.49 -16.54 -15.05
C LEU A 62 1.40 -16.42 -16.57
N ALA A 63 1.61 -15.21 -17.09
CA ALA A 63 1.88 -15.00 -18.51
C ALA A 63 3.35 -15.35 -18.83
N ALA A 64 3.64 -15.70 -20.08
CA ALA A 64 5.02 -15.96 -20.51
C ALA A 64 5.93 -14.74 -20.21
N MET A 65 7.16 -15.02 -19.77
CA MET A 65 8.14 -13.97 -19.48
C MET A 65 8.55 -13.24 -20.76
N ASN A 66 9.01 -12.00 -20.61
CA ASN A 66 9.53 -11.24 -21.74
C ASN A 66 10.88 -11.80 -22.19
N THR A 67 11.07 -11.90 -23.50
CA THR A 67 12.39 -12.22 -24.09
C THR A 67 13.35 -11.07 -23.83
N PRO A 68 14.52 -11.31 -23.23
CA PRO A 68 15.51 -10.26 -23.00
C PRO A 68 15.97 -9.61 -24.32
N SER A 69 15.83 -8.29 -24.41
CA SER A 69 16.23 -7.51 -25.59
C SER A 69 17.52 -6.71 -25.39
N SER A 70 18.03 -6.65 -24.16
CA SER A 70 19.23 -5.89 -23.80
C SER A 70 20.44 -6.79 -23.50
N SER A 71 21.63 -6.26 -23.76
CA SER A 71 22.89 -6.91 -23.39
C SER A 71 23.02 -7.01 -21.86
N PRO A 72 23.53 -8.13 -21.31
CA PRO A 72 24.10 -9.26 -22.03
C PRO A 72 23.10 -10.36 -22.40
N MET A 73 21.88 -10.31 -21.86
CA MET A 73 20.90 -11.40 -22.01
C MET A 73 20.29 -11.51 -23.40
N SER A 74 20.39 -10.49 -24.25
CA SER A 74 19.95 -10.56 -25.66
C SER A 74 20.68 -11.61 -26.50
N GLN A 75 21.80 -12.16 -26.01
CA GLN A 75 22.53 -13.27 -26.65
C GLN A 75 22.05 -14.66 -26.20
N PHE A 76 21.12 -14.72 -25.23
CA PHE A 76 20.51 -15.97 -24.79
C PHE A 76 19.29 -16.23 -25.65
N VAL A 77 19.41 -17.18 -26.56
CA VAL A 77 18.35 -17.55 -27.49
C VAL A 77 17.74 -18.89 -27.10
N LEU A 78 16.60 -19.19 -27.70
CA LEU A 78 15.88 -20.43 -27.48
C LEU A 78 16.74 -21.65 -27.88
N PRO A 79 16.96 -22.64 -27.00
CA PRO A 79 17.49 -23.93 -27.41
C PRO A 79 16.43 -24.76 -28.12
N VAL A 80 16.40 -24.66 -29.45
CA VAL A 80 15.52 -25.49 -30.29
C VAL A 80 15.74 -26.97 -29.93
N GLY A 81 14.67 -27.65 -29.50
CA GLY A 81 14.70 -29.07 -29.11
C GLY A 81 14.85 -29.35 -27.61
N ILE A 82 15.05 -28.32 -26.76
CA ILE A 82 15.14 -28.47 -25.29
C ILE A 82 13.98 -27.75 -24.56
N THR A 83 13.53 -26.61 -25.08
CA THR A 83 12.43 -25.80 -24.51
C THR A 83 11.09 -26.00 -25.22
N ASN A 84 10.01 -25.96 -24.44
CA ASN A 84 8.59 -25.93 -24.85
C ASN A 84 8.30 -24.75 -25.82
N PRO A 85 7.32 -24.82 -26.74
CA PRO A 85 7.33 -24.13 -28.04
C PRO A 85 7.16 -22.60 -27.99
N ILE A 86 6.93 -21.99 -26.83
CA ILE A 86 6.59 -20.56 -26.68
C ILE A 86 7.83 -19.65 -26.58
N GLY A 87 9.04 -20.21 -26.58
CA GLY A 87 10.27 -19.42 -26.61
C GLY A 87 10.89 -19.19 -25.22
N PHE A 88 11.71 -18.15 -25.09
CA PHE A 88 12.46 -17.84 -23.86
C PHE A 88 11.53 -17.68 -22.64
N GLY A 89 10.32 -17.16 -22.88
CA GLY A 89 9.35 -16.81 -21.85
C GLY A 89 8.78 -17.98 -21.05
N GLY A 90 9.09 -19.23 -21.43
CA GLY A 90 8.47 -20.43 -20.89
C GLY A 90 7.05 -20.64 -21.41
N THR A 91 6.50 -21.81 -21.13
CA THR A 91 5.13 -22.17 -21.53
C THR A 91 4.20 -22.22 -20.33
N PRO A 92 3.09 -21.47 -20.34
CA PRO A 92 2.07 -21.56 -19.30
C PRO A 92 1.47 -22.97 -19.22
N SER A 93 1.52 -23.57 -18.03
CA SER A 93 0.94 -24.88 -17.74
C SER A 93 0.50 -24.92 -16.27
N ALA A 94 -0.80 -25.13 -16.03
CA ALA A 94 -1.38 -25.29 -14.69
C ALA A 94 -0.99 -24.20 -13.67
N GLY A 95 -0.90 -22.94 -14.08
CA GLY A 95 -0.53 -21.82 -13.20
C GLY A 95 0.98 -21.60 -13.00
N ALA A 96 1.81 -22.42 -13.65
CA ALA A 96 3.26 -22.24 -13.71
C ALA A 96 3.71 -21.89 -15.14
N LEU A 97 4.92 -21.35 -15.25
CA LEU A 97 5.69 -21.28 -16.48
C LEU A 97 6.73 -22.39 -16.44
N ILE A 98 6.68 -23.26 -17.44
CA ILE A 98 7.62 -24.36 -17.57
C ILE A 98 8.73 -23.94 -18.55
N GLN A 99 9.98 -24.18 -18.15
CA GLN A 99 11.19 -23.97 -18.95
C GLN A 99 11.41 -22.53 -19.43
N VAL A 100 11.36 -21.57 -18.50
CA VAL A 100 11.83 -20.20 -18.75
C VAL A 100 13.35 -20.19 -18.91
N GLY A 101 13.85 -19.54 -19.95
CA GLY A 101 15.29 -19.32 -20.12
C GLY A 101 15.81 -19.52 -21.54
N GLY A 102 17.12 -19.63 -21.68
CA GLY A 102 17.81 -19.70 -22.96
C GLY A 102 19.28 -20.06 -22.83
N LEU A 103 19.98 -20.11 -23.96
CA LEU A 103 21.42 -20.38 -24.00
C LEU A 103 22.16 -19.54 -25.02
N GLN A 104 23.45 -19.34 -24.76
CA GLN A 104 24.37 -18.68 -25.67
C GLN A 104 24.87 -19.67 -26.74
N ASN A 105 25.34 -19.14 -27.88
CA ASN A 105 25.91 -19.93 -28.97
C ASN A 105 27.34 -20.42 -28.68
N THR A 106 27.50 -21.29 -27.69
CA THR A 106 28.81 -21.77 -27.23
C THR A 106 29.55 -22.65 -28.23
N ILE A 107 28.84 -23.27 -29.18
CA ILE A 107 29.45 -24.11 -30.23
C ILE A 107 29.84 -23.32 -31.49
N GLY A 108 29.67 -22.00 -31.50
CA GLY A 108 30.04 -21.15 -32.65
C GLY A 108 29.21 -21.41 -33.90
N ASN A 109 27.97 -21.86 -33.73
CA ASN A 109 27.08 -22.16 -34.84
C ASN A 109 26.79 -20.89 -35.66
N SER A 110 26.59 -21.05 -36.97
CA SER A 110 26.23 -19.95 -37.86
C SER A 110 24.93 -20.28 -38.57
N VAL A 111 24.22 -19.23 -39.00
CA VAL A 111 22.95 -19.35 -39.75
C VAL A 111 23.05 -20.22 -41.01
N VAL A 112 24.26 -20.49 -41.50
CA VAL A 112 24.52 -21.35 -42.66
C VAL A 112 24.35 -22.84 -42.31
N TYR A 113 24.67 -23.24 -41.08
CA TYR A 113 24.75 -24.65 -40.68
C TYR A 113 23.63 -25.07 -39.72
N ALA A 114 23.21 -24.19 -38.82
CA ALA A 114 21.99 -24.37 -38.04
C ALA A 114 21.40 -23.01 -37.62
N PRO A 115 20.07 -22.88 -37.60
CA PRO A 115 19.43 -21.59 -37.35
C PRO A 115 19.54 -21.11 -35.89
N PHE A 116 19.81 -22.01 -34.93
CA PHE A 116 19.91 -21.71 -33.50
C PHE A 116 20.82 -22.71 -32.75
N PRO A 117 21.42 -22.32 -31.62
CA PRO A 117 21.60 -20.94 -31.19
C PRO A 117 22.51 -20.18 -32.15
N ILE A 118 22.28 -18.86 -32.28
CA ILE A 118 23.10 -17.94 -33.07
C ILE A 118 23.49 -16.74 -32.21
N GLY A 119 24.50 -15.98 -32.63
CA GLY A 119 25.03 -14.85 -31.86
C GLY A 119 26.43 -15.12 -31.33
N THR A 120 26.96 -14.17 -30.57
CA THR A 120 28.30 -14.24 -29.96
C THR A 120 28.17 -14.54 -28.48
N VAL A 121 29.08 -15.36 -27.95
CA VAL A 121 29.17 -15.55 -26.50
C VAL A 121 29.63 -14.27 -25.82
N VAL A 122 28.90 -13.86 -24.79
CA VAL A 122 29.24 -12.78 -23.87
C VAL A 122 29.67 -13.40 -22.55
N THR A 123 30.89 -13.09 -22.13
CA THR A 123 31.44 -13.49 -20.83
C THR A 123 30.91 -12.57 -19.71
N ASP A 124 31.21 -12.94 -18.46
CA ASP A 124 30.88 -12.26 -17.21
C ASP A 124 29.38 -12.11 -16.91
N VAL A 125 28.49 -12.77 -17.67
CA VAL A 125 27.07 -12.84 -17.36
C VAL A 125 26.86 -13.56 -16.03
N ALA A 126 26.22 -12.88 -15.07
CA ALA A 126 25.96 -13.38 -13.72
C ALA A 126 27.22 -13.78 -12.91
N ARG A 127 28.46 -13.52 -13.37
CA ARG A 127 29.68 -13.94 -12.68
C ARG A 127 30.01 -13.08 -11.47
N ASN A 128 30.30 -11.80 -11.71
CA ASN A 128 30.80 -10.88 -10.67
C ASN A 128 29.67 -10.06 -10.02
N ARG A 129 28.51 -9.99 -10.68
CA ARG A 129 27.32 -9.26 -10.25
C ARG A 129 26.08 -10.03 -10.64
N GLU A 130 24.98 -9.74 -9.96
CA GLU A 130 23.69 -10.23 -10.40
C GLU A 130 23.32 -9.70 -11.79
N ALA A 131 22.77 -10.58 -12.60
CA ALA A 131 22.16 -10.23 -13.88
C ALA A 131 20.64 -10.46 -13.79
N VAL A 132 19.87 -9.54 -14.37
CA VAL A 132 18.44 -9.78 -14.65
C VAL A 132 18.37 -10.74 -15.82
N ILE A 133 17.90 -11.96 -15.58
CA ILE A 133 17.85 -13.02 -16.58
C ILE A 133 16.48 -13.13 -17.27
N ALA A 134 15.42 -12.67 -16.61
CA ALA A 134 14.06 -12.66 -17.15
C ALA A 134 13.23 -11.57 -16.46
N THR A 135 12.28 -10.97 -17.18
CA THR A 135 11.31 -10.00 -16.61
C THR A 135 9.89 -10.45 -16.92
N GLY A 136 8.98 -10.19 -15.99
CA GLY A 136 7.58 -10.60 -16.09
C GLY A 136 6.66 -9.64 -15.38
N SER A 137 5.37 -9.87 -15.54
CA SER A 137 4.31 -9.17 -14.82
C SER A 137 3.22 -10.16 -14.45
N LEU A 138 2.57 -9.94 -13.32
CA LEU A 138 1.38 -10.68 -12.90
C LEU A 138 0.33 -9.73 -12.35
N THR A 139 -0.91 -10.21 -12.23
CA THR A 139 -1.98 -9.52 -11.52
C THR A 139 -2.12 -10.14 -10.13
N ALA A 140 -2.03 -9.30 -9.10
CA ALA A 140 -2.23 -9.71 -7.71
C ALA A 140 -3.65 -10.28 -7.52
N PRO A 141 -3.82 -11.35 -6.72
CA PRO A 141 -5.12 -11.91 -6.38
C PRO A 141 -6.11 -10.86 -5.86
N LEU A 142 -7.40 -11.09 -6.08
CA LEU A 142 -8.45 -10.25 -5.49
C LEU A 142 -8.66 -10.54 -4.01
N THR A 143 -8.19 -11.69 -3.53
CA THR A 143 -8.26 -12.10 -2.13
C THR A 143 -7.04 -11.57 -1.38
N VAL A 144 -7.27 -10.97 -0.21
CA VAL A 144 -6.21 -10.55 0.71
C VAL A 144 -5.45 -11.78 1.21
N GLY A 145 -4.13 -11.71 1.24
CA GLY A 145 -3.29 -12.83 1.64
C GLY A 145 -1.83 -12.64 1.26
N VAL A 146 -1.01 -13.63 1.64
CA VAL A 146 0.40 -13.69 1.27
C VAL A 146 0.57 -14.75 0.20
N TYR A 147 1.19 -14.34 -0.90
CA TYR A 147 1.42 -15.15 -2.10
C TYR A 147 2.90 -15.17 -2.44
N ALA A 148 3.34 -16.11 -3.26
CA ALA A 148 4.73 -16.29 -3.63
C ALA A 148 4.92 -16.63 -5.11
N VAL A 149 5.90 -15.95 -5.74
CA VAL A 149 6.46 -16.36 -7.03
C VAL A 149 7.73 -17.15 -6.78
N THR A 150 7.69 -18.45 -7.05
CA THR A 150 8.74 -19.39 -6.67
C THR A 150 9.41 -20.00 -7.91
N PRO A 151 10.74 -19.84 -8.08
CA PRO A 151 11.47 -20.59 -9.09
C PRO A 151 11.74 -22.03 -8.64
N SER A 152 11.75 -22.96 -9.58
CA SER A 152 12.06 -24.37 -9.34
C SER A 152 12.73 -25.03 -10.55
N ASN A 153 13.15 -26.30 -10.42
CA ASN A 153 13.72 -27.10 -11.51
C ASN A 153 14.87 -26.41 -12.29
N LEU A 154 15.77 -25.73 -11.57
CA LEU A 154 16.87 -24.99 -12.17
C LEU A 154 17.87 -25.93 -12.86
N ILE A 155 18.14 -25.66 -14.14
CA ILE A 155 19.20 -26.26 -14.94
C ILE A 155 20.08 -25.12 -15.47
N ALA A 156 21.37 -25.16 -15.19
CA ALA A 156 22.28 -24.14 -15.65
C ALA A 156 23.64 -24.72 -16.07
N THR A 157 24.34 -23.98 -16.93
CA THR A 157 25.75 -24.24 -17.25
C THR A 157 26.53 -22.94 -17.23
N ALA A 158 27.79 -23.01 -16.83
CA ALA A 158 28.72 -21.89 -16.83
C ALA A 158 29.88 -22.16 -17.79
N ILE A 159 30.41 -21.11 -18.39
CA ILE A 159 31.62 -21.16 -19.21
C ILE A 159 32.80 -21.45 -18.28
N THR A 160 33.60 -22.47 -18.57
CA THR A 160 34.75 -22.83 -17.75
C THR A 160 35.82 -21.73 -17.76
N ALA A 161 36.55 -21.55 -16.67
CA ALA A 161 37.61 -20.54 -16.57
C ALA A 161 38.70 -20.65 -17.65
N ALA A 162 38.98 -21.87 -18.14
CA ALA A 162 40.02 -22.14 -19.13
C ALA A 162 39.56 -22.01 -20.59
N SER A 163 38.27 -21.82 -20.84
CA SER A 163 37.72 -21.75 -22.20
C SER A 163 38.28 -20.56 -22.98
N THR A 164 38.77 -20.76 -24.20
CA THR A 164 39.22 -19.67 -25.09
C THR A 164 38.20 -19.28 -26.14
N GLY A 165 37.14 -20.08 -26.30
CA GLY A 165 36.17 -19.94 -27.39
C GLY A 165 36.65 -20.51 -28.74
N ASP A 166 37.84 -21.14 -28.79
CA ASP A 166 38.40 -21.75 -29.99
C ASP A 166 38.66 -23.26 -29.77
N PRO A 167 38.02 -24.17 -30.52
CA PRO A 167 37.02 -23.93 -31.57
C PRO A 167 35.60 -23.67 -31.03
N PHE A 168 35.38 -23.88 -29.73
CA PHE A 168 34.10 -23.63 -29.06
C PHE A 168 34.33 -23.22 -27.60
N TRP A 169 33.29 -22.68 -26.98
CA TRP A 169 33.28 -22.33 -25.56
C TRP A 169 32.98 -23.56 -24.71
N GLN A 170 33.96 -23.98 -23.91
CA GLN A 170 33.80 -25.11 -23.00
C GLN A 170 32.92 -24.70 -21.83
N VAL A 171 31.88 -25.49 -21.57
CA VAL A 171 30.92 -25.27 -20.48
C VAL A 171 30.94 -26.43 -19.49
N GLN A 172 30.55 -26.14 -18.25
CA GLN A 172 30.34 -27.13 -17.19
C GLN A 172 28.96 -26.95 -16.57
N PRO A 173 28.33 -28.02 -16.03
CA PRO A 173 27.10 -27.87 -15.27
C PRO A 173 27.29 -26.90 -14.11
N ALA A 174 26.29 -26.05 -13.88
CA ALA A 174 26.20 -25.24 -12.69
C ALA A 174 25.08 -25.82 -11.80
N ALA A 175 25.41 -26.18 -10.56
CA ALA A 175 24.44 -26.72 -9.62
C ALA A 175 23.52 -25.60 -9.11
N ALA A 176 22.36 -25.97 -8.57
CA ALA A 176 21.47 -24.99 -7.95
C ALA A 176 22.06 -24.53 -6.61
N GLY A 177 22.30 -23.23 -6.49
CA GLY A 177 22.67 -22.60 -5.22
C GLY A 177 21.43 -22.20 -4.41
N SER A 178 21.47 -21.02 -3.78
CA SER A 178 20.30 -20.47 -3.07
C SER A 178 19.21 -20.06 -4.06
N ILE A 179 17.99 -20.54 -3.82
CA ILE A 179 16.79 -20.16 -4.58
C ILE A 179 15.86 -19.36 -3.64
N ALA A 180 15.53 -18.12 -3.99
CA ALA A 180 14.66 -17.25 -3.21
C ALA A 180 13.41 -16.81 -4.00
N ALA A 181 12.25 -16.97 -3.38
CA ALA A 181 10.96 -16.52 -3.93
C ALA A 181 10.74 -15.02 -3.71
N LEU A 182 9.85 -14.43 -4.51
CA LEU A 182 9.26 -13.12 -4.25
C LEU A 182 7.97 -13.32 -3.43
N THR A 183 7.87 -12.67 -2.28
CA THR A 183 6.66 -12.63 -1.47
C THR A 183 5.80 -11.43 -1.86
N ILE A 184 4.52 -11.66 -2.12
CA ILE A 184 3.54 -10.64 -2.48
C ILE A 184 2.47 -10.65 -1.39
N GLU A 185 2.43 -9.58 -0.60
CA GLU A 185 1.36 -9.36 0.36
C GLU A 185 0.26 -8.55 -0.32
N VAL A 186 -0.85 -9.22 -0.60
CA VAL A 186 -2.07 -8.54 -1.05
C VAL A 186 -2.79 -8.07 0.20
N ALA A 187 -2.70 -6.77 0.48
CA ALA A 187 -3.38 -6.14 1.61
C ALA A 187 -4.56 -5.32 1.08
N ALA A 188 -5.67 -5.31 1.81
CA ALA A 188 -6.75 -4.36 1.51
C ALA A 188 -6.16 -2.95 1.51
N SER A 189 -6.45 -2.16 0.46
CA SER A 189 -6.11 -0.74 0.49
C SER A 189 -6.74 -0.15 1.75
N PRO A 190 -6.02 0.65 2.55
CA PRO A 190 -6.64 1.33 3.67
C PRO A 190 -7.83 2.11 3.15
N LEU A 191 -8.99 1.93 3.79
CA LEU A 191 -10.18 2.69 3.43
C LEU A 191 -9.89 4.17 3.69
N PRO A 192 -10.30 5.08 2.79
CA PRO A 192 -10.10 6.52 3.02
C PRO A 192 -10.73 6.94 4.34
N THR A 193 -10.04 7.75 5.14
CA THR A 193 -10.55 8.20 6.44
C THR A 193 -11.23 9.56 6.32
N ALA A 194 -12.28 9.80 7.10
CA ALA A 194 -12.84 11.16 7.22
C ALA A 194 -11.97 11.99 8.17
N THR A 195 -11.79 13.27 7.87
CA THR A 195 -11.21 14.23 8.81
C THR A 195 -12.31 14.76 9.74
N ILE A 196 -11.97 14.95 11.00
CA ILE A 196 -12.82 15.59 12.01
C ILE A 196 -11.99 16.64 12.75
N ALA A 197 -12.61 17.77 13.09
CA ALA A 197 -12.01 18.82 13.91
C ALA A 197 -13.09 19.52 14.73
N ALA A 198 -12.76 19.99 15.94
CA ALA A 198 -13.63 20.86 16.69
C ALA A 198 -13.59 22.28 16.13
N LEU A 199 -14.78 22.87 15.97
CA LEU A 199 -14.96 24.27 15.58
C LEU A 199 -15.35 25.16 16.77
N GLY A 200 -15.54 24.58 17.96
CA GLY A 200 -16.03 25.26 19.15
C GLY A 200 -16.35 24.27 20.27
N PRO A 201 -16.92 24.75 21.38
CA PRO A 201 -17.36 23.90 22.49
C PRO A 201 -18.47 22.90 22.08
N ARG A 202 -19.24 23.22 21.03
CA ARG A 202 -20.44 22.46 20.66
C ARG A 202 -20.54 22.10 19.17
N TYR A 203 -19.42 22.22 18.46
CA TYR A 203 -19.38 22.05 17.02
C TYR A 203 -18.22 21.17 16.58
N LEU A 204 -18.50 20.27 15.65
CA LEU A 204 -17.50 19.47 14.96
C LEU A 204 -17.63 19.70 13.45
N SER A 205 -16.53 19.87 12.74
CA SER A 205 -16.48 19.77 11.28
C SER A 205 -16.05 18.39 10.86
N VAL A 206 -16.70 17.83 9.84
CA VAL A 206 -16.34 16.53 9.28
C VAL A 206 -16.31 16.59 7.75
N THR A 207 -15.26 16.01 7.18
CA THR A 207 -15.07 15.93 5.72
C THR A 207 -14.60 14.52 5.36
N PRO A 208 -15.38 13.71 4.60
CA PRO A 208 -14.89 12.43 4.11
C PRO A 208 -13.72 12.64 3.15
N ALA A 209 -12.71 11.76 3.20
CA ALA A 209 -11.68 11.76 2.17
C ALA A 209 -12.30 11.48 0.79
N PRO A 210 -11.77 12.12 -0.28
CA PRO A 210 -12.17 11.81 -1.64
C PRO A 210 -12.04 10.32 -1.91
N GLY A 211 -13.07 9.71 -2.51
CA GLY A 211 -13.12 8.27 -2.72
C GLY A 211 -14.19 7.87 -3.73
N SER A 212 -13.97 6.74 -4.40
CA SER A 212 -14.79 6.30 -5.54
C SER A 212 -16.14 5.67 -5.17
N GLY A 213 -16.58 5.78 -3.92
CA GLY A 213 -17.72 5.03 -3.42
C GLY A 213 -18.63 5.82 -2.47
N PRO A 214 -19.88 5.36 -2.30
CA PRO A 214 -20.76 5.84 -1.25
C PRO A 214 -20.19 5.55 0.14
N VAL A 215 -20.31 6.52 1.04
CA VAL A 215 -19.79 6.49 2.41
C VAL A 215 -20.86 6.97 3.38
N ALA A 216 -20.97 6.29 4.52
CA ALA A 216 -21.68 6.78 5.69
C ALA A 216 -20.68 7.33 6.72
N LEU A 217 -21.04 8.40 7.41
CA LEU A 217 -20.23 9.00 8.46
C LEU A 217 -20.88 8.68 9.80
N ARG A 218 -20.15 7.99 10.68
CA ARG A 218 -20.63 7.63 12.03
C ARG A 218 -19.78 8.31 13.09
N LEU A 219 -20.42 9.10 13.93
CA LEU A 219 -19.81 9.71 15.11
C LEU A 219 -20.00 8.76 16.30
N SER A 220 -18.94 8.58 17.09
CA SER A 220 -19.01 7.87 18.36
C SER A 220 -18.27 8.64 19.44
N GLY A 221 -18.81 8.71 20.64
CA GLY A 221 -18.10 9.28 21.78
C GLY A 221 -16.92 8.42 22.20
N ASP A 222 -15.91 9.04 22.81
CA ASP A 222 -14.78 8.32 23.34
C ASP A 222 -15.22 7.38 24.46
N GLN A 223 -14.85 6.11 24.36
CA GLN A 223 -15.35 5.05 25.24
C GLN A 223 -14.81 5.15 26.68
N VAL A 224 -13.85 6.05 26.90
CA VAL A 224 -13.29 6.35 28.22
C VAL A 224 -14.08 7.45 28.93
N ASP A 225 -14.82 8.27 28.17
CA ASP A 225 -15.61 9.38 28.69
C ASP A 225 -17.07 8.91 28.88
N PRO A 226 -17.53 8.70 30.13
CA PRO A 226 -18.86 8.15 30.39
C PRO A 226 -19.99 9.05 29.86
N ASP A 227 -19.75 10.35 29.72
CA ASP A 227 -20.77 11.33 29.35
C ASP A 227 -21.13 11.22 27.85
N VAL A 228 -20.24 10.64 27.04
CA VAL A 228 -20.42 10.46 25.59
C VAL A 228 -20.27 9.01 25.11
N ALA A 229 -19.86 8.06 25.96
CA ALA A 229 -19.54 6.69 25.56
C ALA A 229 -20.70 5.93 24.89
N CYS A 230 -21.95 6.29 25.19
CA CYS A 230 -23.14 5.67 24.59
C CYS A 230 -23.44 6.19 23.16
N ILE A 231 -22.82 7.29 22.72
CA ILE A 231 -23.10 7.91 21.43
C ILE A 231 -22.51 7.04 20.31
N ALA A 232 -23.38 6.66 19.37
CA ALA A 232 -23.03 5.92 18.16
C ALA A 232 -24.05 6.22 17.04
N HIS A 233 -24.04 7.45 16.54
CA HIS A 233 -25.01 7.96 15.57
C HIS A 233 -24.37 8.29 14.21
N TYR A 234 -25.17 8.25 13.16
CA TYR A 234 -24.78 8.65 11.81
C TYR A 234 -25.07 10.11 11.56
N VAL A 235 -24.07 10.79 11.00
CA VAL A 235 -24.19 12.17 10.52
C VAL A 235 -25.18 12.20 9.37
N GLN A 236 -26.11 13.15 9.41
CA GLN A 236 -27.04 13.45 8.33
C GLN A 236 -26.55 14.65 7.50
N PRO A 237 -27.06 14.86 6.27
CA PRO A 237 -26.63 15.98 5.42
C PRO A 237 -26.81 17.38 6.03
N ASP A 238 -27.70 17.54 7.00
CA ASP A 238 -27.97 18.79 7.70
C ASP A 238 -27.10 18.99 8.96
N GLY A 239 -26.23 18.03 9.27
CA GLY A 239 -25.38 18.05 10.46
C GLY A 239 -26.00 17.44 11.71
N SER A 240 -27.25 16.96 11.65
CA SER A 240 -27.86 16.21 12.76
C SER A 240 -27.29 14.80 12.89
N LEU A 241 -27.48 14.19 14.05
CA LEU A 241 -27.09 12.84 14.40
C LEU A 241 -28.34 11.96 14.51
N GLN A 242 -28.33 10.82 13.82
CA GLN A 242 -29.45 9.87 13.87
C GLN A 242 -28.95 8.42 13.93
N PRO A 243 -29.68 7.49 14.57
CA PRO A 243 -29.32 6.06 14.56
C PRO A 243 -29.36 5.42 13.16
N THR A 244 -30.06 6.03 12.21
CA THR A 244 -30.23 5.50 10.85
C THR A 244 -29.08 5.92 9.95
N GLN A 245 -28.47 4.93 9.30
CA GLN A 245 -27.38 5.17 8.36
C GLN A 245 -27.83 6.00 7.16
N PHE A 246 -27.10 7.09 6.89
CA PHE A 246 -27.20 7.86 5.65
C PHE A 246 -25.95 7.63 4.81
N VAL A 247 -26.14 7.25 3.54
CA VAL A 247 -25.06 6.91 2.62
C VAL A 247 -25.15 7.81 1.40
N GLN A 248 -24.05 8.47 1.05
CA GLN A 248 -23.91 9.19 -0.23
C GLN A 248 -22.46 9.19 -0.69
N ASN A 249 -22.22 9.59 -1.94
CA ASN A 249 -20.85 9.69 -2.47
C ASN A 249 -20.00 10.67 -1.65
N ALA A 250 -18.73 10.35 -1.44
CA ALA A 250 -17.81 11.17 -0.65
C ALA A 250 -17.80 12.64 -1.11
N ASP A 251 -17.76 12.89 -2.42
CA ASP A 251 -17.74 14.24 -2.97
C ASP A 251 -19.06 15.01 -2.79
N ALA A 252 -20.18 14.30 -2.57
CA ALA A 252 -21.49 14.92 -2.34
C ALA A 252 -21.66 15.40 -0.89
N TRP A 253 -20.88 14.87 0.05
CA TRP A 253 -20.91 15.31 1.44
C TRP A 253 -20.35 16.73 1.62
N GLY A 254 -19.24 17.06 0.95
CA GLY A 254 -18.48 18.26 1.27
C GLY A 254 -17.99 18.26 2.73
N THR A 255 -17.90 19.43 3.35
CA THR A 255 -17.65 19.57 4.79
C THR A 255 -18.96 19.84 5.51
N ILE A 256 -19.28 19.01 6.50
CA ILE A 256 -20.50 19.09 7.29
C ILE A 256 -20.14 19.62 8.66
N VAL A 257 -20.98 20.50 9.20
CA VAL A 257 -20.87 20.99 10.58
C VAL A 257 -21.91 20.26 11.42
N ILE A 258 -21.45 19.48 12.38
CA ILE A 258 -22.26 18.75 13.35
C ILE A 258 -22.49 19.66 14.56
N ARG A 259 -23.74 19.78 14.99
CA ARG A 259 -24.17 20.66 16.09
C ARG A 259 -25.32 20.10 16.91
N ASP A 260 -25.40 18.78 17.06
CA ASP A 260 -26.52 18.15 17.76
C ASP A 260 -26.38 18.21 19.28
N ASP A 261 -27.44 17.83 20.01
CA ASP A 261 -27.46 17.88 21.47
C ASP A 261 -26.46 16.92 22.13
N GLU A 262 -26.04 15.87 21.42
CA GLU A 262 -25.04 14.92 21.90
C GLU A 262 -23.58 15.42 21.74
N VAL A 263 -23.35 16.57 21.09
CA VAL A 263 -22.01 17.18 20.99
C VAL A 263 -21.74 18.03 22.23
N LEU A 264 -21.18 17.39 23.25
CA LEU A 264 -20.87 18.03 24.54
C LEU A 264 -19.54 18.81 24.52
N PRO A 265 -19.43 19.91 25.29
CA PRO A 265 -18.17 20.60 25.54
C PRO A 265 -17.12 19.74 26.26
N GLY A 266 -15.85 19.90 25.89
CA GLY A 266 -14.70 19.22 26.48
C GLY A 266 -14.62 17.70 26.23
N ALA A 267 -15.55 17.14 25.45
CA ALA A 267 -15.67 15.71 25.25
C ALA A 267 -14.89 15.21 24.03
N GLY A 268 -14.44 13.96 24.12
CA GLY A 268 -13.73 13.27 23.03
C GLY A 268 -14.67 12.55 22.08
N PHE A 269 -14.46 12.69 20.77
CA PHE A 269 -15.23 12.01 19.73
C PHE A 269 -14.34 11.30 18.72
N ARG A 270 -14.90 10.26 18.10
CA ARG A 270 -14.28 9.48 17.02
C ARG A 270 -15.21 9.46 15.81
N MET A 271 -14.67 9.81 14.65
CA MET A 271 -15.38 9.78 13.37
C MET A 271 -14.96 8.57 12.55
N PHE A 272 -15.93 7.75 12.15
CA PHE A 272 -15.75 6.60 11.27
C PHE A 272 -16.34 6.92 9.88
N ALA A 273 -15.55 6.68 8.84
CA ALA A 273 -16.04 6.62 7.46
C ALA A 273 -16.32 5.16 7.08
N GLU A 274 -17.57 4.82 6.83
CA GLU A 274 -18.00 3.44 6.55
C GLU A 274 -18.29 3.27 5.05
N TYR A 275 -17.49 2.44 4.39
CA TYR A 275 -17.64 2.11 2.98
C TYR A 275 -18.22 0.71 2.86
N THR A 276 -19.43 0.59 2.30
CA THR A 276 -20.12 -0.71 2.16
C THR A 276 -20.26 -1.49 3.48
N GLY A 277 -20.42 -0.78 4.60
CA GLY A 277 -20.53 -1.36 5.94
C GLY A 277 -19.20 -1.75 6.60
N VAL A 278 -18.05 -1.46 5.96
CA VAL A 278 -16.73 -1.65 6.54
C VAL A 278 -16.20 -0.28 7.02
N PRO A 279 -15.93 -0.11 8.33
CA PRO A 279 -15.39 1.14 8.85
C PRO A 279 -13.91 1.31 8.48
N ALA A 280 -13.55 2.50 8.02
CA ALA A 280 -12.17 2.98 7.96
C ALA A 280 -11.63 3.23 9.38
N SER A 281 -10.31 3.41 9.50
CA SER A 281 -9.70 3.83 10.77
C SER A 281 -10.29 5.16 11.23
N PRO A 282 -10.72 5.28 12.51
CA PRO A 282 -11.35 6.51 12.97
C PRO A 282 -10.33 7.63 13.17
N MET A 283 -10.80 8.86 13.00
CA MET A 283 -10.09 10.07 13.44
C MET A 283 -10.74 10.61 14.71
N ALA A 284 -9.96 11.23 15.59
CA ALA A 284 -10.44 11.76 16.86
C ALA A 284 -10.39 13.29 16.90
N ALA A 285 -11.33 13.89 17.64
CA ALA A 285 -11.34 15.31 17.97
C ALA A 285 -11.89 15.51 19.39
N PHE A 286 -11.50 16.62 20.02
CA PHE A 286 -12.03 17.06 21.30
C PHE A 286 -12.68 18.42 21.09
N THR A 287 -13.92 18.58 21.52
CA THR A 287 -14.59 19.89 21.59
C THR A 287 -13.90 20.77 22.62
N TYR A 288 -14.09 22.08 22.52
CA TYR A 288 -13.49 23.02 23.47
C TYR A 288 -14.20 22.93 24.82
N ALA A 289 -13.54 23.36 25.89
CA ALA A 289 -14.16 23.38 27.21
C ALA A 289 -15.40 24.30 27.22
N TRP A 290 -16.34 24.03 28.12
CA TRP A 290 -17.54 24.87 28.25
C TRP A 290 -17.15 26.31 28.59
N GLY A 291 -17.48 27.26 27.70
CA GLY A 291 -17.14 28.67 27.83
C GLY A 291 -15.75 29.08 27.33
N ASP A 292 -14.90 28.15 26.92
CA ASP A 292 -13.59 28.42 26.30
C ASP A 292 -13.80 28.67 24.79
N THR A 293 -14.15 29.91 24.48
CA THR A 293 -14.57 30.37 23.14
C THR A 293 -13.39 30.81 22.27
N ASN A 294 -12.19 30.92 22.82
CA ASN A 294 -10.98 31.22 22.05
C ASN A 294 -9.99 30.02 22.00
N ASN A 295 -10.34 28.91 22.65
CA ASN A 295 -9.58 27.67 22.73
C ASN A 295 -8.15 27.86 23.29
N ASP A 296 -8.00 28.73 24.29
CA ASP A 296 -6.73 28.96 24.97
C ASP A 296 -6.50 28.04 26.19
N GLY A 297 -7.48 27.19 26.50
CA GLY A 297 -7.43 26.17 27.54
C GLY A 297 -7.98 26.65 28.89
N GLY A 298 -8.63 27.81 28.95
CA GLY A 298 -9.31 28.33 30.13
C GLY A 298 -10.63 29.01 29.79
N VAL A 299 -11.36 29.41 30.82
CA VAL A 299 -12.49 30.33 30.68
C VAL A 299 -12.11 31.61 31.43
N ASP A 300 -11.86 32.68 30.68
CA ASP A 300 -11.45 33.97 31.23
C ASP A 300 -12.17 35.18 30.61
N ILE A 301 -11.62 36.38 30.80
CA ILE A 301 -12.24 37.61 30.29
C ILE A 301 -12.20 37.70 28.76
N PHE A 302 -11.22 37.07 28.11
CA PHE A 302 -11.09 37.07 26.66
C PHE A 302 -12.19 36.25 26.00
N ASP A 303 -12.69 35.20 26.65
CA ASP A 303 -13.86 34.46 26.18
C ASP A 303 -15.13 35.31 26.18
N ILE A 304 -15.35 36.04 27.27
CA ILE A 304 -16.48 36.97 27.38
C ILE A 304 -16.39 38.03 26.27
N LEU A 305 -15.19 38.56 26.01
CA LEU A 305 -14.97 39.52 24.92
C LEU A 305 -15.24 38.89 23.55
N CYS A 306 -14.89 37.62 23.34
CA CYS A 306 -15.20 36.93 22.09
C CYS A 306 -16.71 36.79 21.86
N VAL A 307 -17.49 36.43 22.88
CA VAL A 307 -18.95 36.36 22.75
C VAL A 307 -19.56 37.75 22.52
N LEU A 308 -19.06 38.79 23.19
CA LEU A 308 -19.51 40.18 22.97
C LEU A 308 -19.19 40.68 21.56
N ASP A 309 -18.01 40.36 21.04
CA ASP A 309 -17.61 40.66 19.66
C ASP A 309 -18.51 39.89 18.68
N GLY A 310 -18.77 38.61 18.92
CA GLY A 310 -19.69 37.78 18.14
C GLY A 310 -21.11 38.33 18.11
N PHE A 311 -21.63 38.78 19.25
CA PHE A 311 -22.93 39.45 19.39
C PHE A 311 -22.97 40.77 18.58
N ALA A 312 -21.84 41.48 18.50
CA ALA A 312 -21.70 42.67 17.66
C ALA A 312 -21.44 42.34 16.17
N GLY A 313 -21.35 41.06 15.80
CA GLY A 313 -21.06 40.59 14.43
C GLY A 313 -19.59 40.69 14.02
N VAL A 314 -18.67 40.70 15.00
CA VAL A 314 -17.22 40.83 14.80
C VAL A 314 -16.55 39.49 15.16
N PHE A 315 -15.81 38.92 14.20
CA PHE A 315 -15.19 37.58 14.33
C PHE A 315 -13.68 37.63 14.02
N SER A 316 -12.96 38.56 14.65
CA SER A 316 -11.53 38.77 14.36
C SER A 316 -10.60 37.90 15.20
N GLN A 317 -11.04 37.52 16.40
CA GLN A 317 -10.29 36.68 17.35
C GLN A 317 -10.94 35.30 17.52
N CYS A 318 -12.26 35.24 17.40
CA CYS A 318 -13.05 34.02 17.52
C CYS A 318 -13.99 33.87 16.31
N THR A 319 -14.50 32.67 16.10
CA THR A 319 -15.41 32.30 15.02
C THR A 319 -16.85 32.20 15.52
N PHE A 320 -17.81 32.20 14.60
CA PHE A 320 -19.23 32.04 14.89
C PHE A 320 -19.52 30.80 15.76
N HIS A 321 -18.93 29.65 15.41
CA HIS A 321 -19.18 28.38 16.08
C HIS A 321 -18.57 28.30 17.48
N GLU A 322 -17.60 29.15 17.78
CA GLU A 322 -16.95 29.17 19.09
C GLU A 322 -17.80 29.92 20.13
N VAL A 323 -18.67 30.84 19.68
CA VAL A 323 -19.43 31.75 20.54
C VAL A 323 -20.94 31.51 20.53
N ASP A 324 -21.44 30.59 19.70
CA ASP A 324 -22.82 30.06 19.78
C ASP A 324 -22.87 28.94 20.83
N LEU A 325 -23.30 29.30 22.04
CA LEU A 325 -23.19 28.45 23.23
C LEU A 325 -24.54 27.87 23.66
N THR A 326 -25.64 28.50 23.28
CA THR A 326 -26.95 28.26 23.89
C THR A 326 -27.80 27.20 23.18
N GLY A 327 -28.93 26.84 23.80
CA GLY A 327 -29.88 25.87 23.26
C GLY A 327 -29.52 24.41 23.54
N ALA A 328 -30.49 23.50 23.40
CA ALA A 328 -30.20 22.07 23.45
C ALA A 328 -29.34 21.64 22.25
N VAL A 329 -29.58 22.27 21.12
CA VAL A 329 -28.81 22.29 19.88
C VAL A 329 -28.45 23.76 19.67
N PRO A 330 -27.18 24.13 19.39
CA PRO A 330 -26.80 25.50 19.06
C PRO A 330 -27.71 26.07 17.97
N ASP A 331 -28.31 27.22 18.24
CA ASP A 331 -29.47 27.72 17.49
C ASP A 331 -29.08 28.57 16.28
N ALA A 332 -27.78 28.73 16.04
CA ALA A 332 -27.20 29.55 14.99
C ALA A 332 -27.54 31.04 15.13
N LEU A 333 -27.72 31.52 16.37
CA LEU A 333 -27.83 32.93 16.72
C LEU A 333 -26.81 33.25 17.81
N ILE A 334 -26.19 34.43 17.72
CA ILE A 334 -25.41 34.97 18.84
C ILE A 334 -26.25 36.05 19.50
N ASP A 335 -26.79 35.76 20.67
CA ASP A 335 -27.69 36.66 21.37
C ASP A 335 -27.34 36.87 22.86
N ILE A 336 -28.25 37.45 23.63
CA ILE A 336 -28.01 37.74 25.05
C ILE A 336 -27.84 36.46 25.88
N PHE A 337 -28.42 35.35 25.46
CA PHE A 337 -28.30 34.10 26.16
C PHE A 337 -26.89 33.52 26.04
N ASP A 338 -26.18 33.70 24.92
CA ASP A 338 -24.78 33.26 24.78
C ASP A 338 -23.87 34.04 25.71
N ILE A 339 -24.13 35.34 25.86
CA ILE A 339 -23.44 36.20 26.83
C ILE A 339 -23.66 35.68 28.25
N LEU A 340 -24.90 35.30 28.61
CA LEU A 340 -25.18 34.72 29.93
C LEU A 340 -24.50 33.36 30.10
N ALA A 341 -24.47 32.52 29.05
CA ALA A 341 -23.85 31.21 29.08
C ALA A 341 -22.34 31.28 29.34
N VAL A 342 -21.61 32.20 28.68
CA VAL A 342 -20.17 32.37 28.95
C VAL A 342 -19.90 32.97 30.33
N LEU A 343 -20.78 33.84 30.84
CA LEU A 343 -20.66 34.37 32.20
C LEU A 343 -20.90 33.29 33.26
N ASP A 344 -21.86 32.38 33.01
CA ASP A 344 -22.09 31.21 33.85
C ASP A 344 -20.83 30.32 33.86
N ALA A 345 -20.27 29.99 32.69
CA ALA A 345 -19.04 29.22 32.58
C ALA A 345 -17.85 29.91 33.30
N PHE A 346 -17.67 31.22 33.11
CA PHE A 346 -16.64 32.02 33.78
C PHE A 346 -16.80 32.02 35.31
N SER A 347 -18.05 31.95 35.81
CA SER A 347 -18.34 31.82 37.25
C SER A 347 -18.08 30.41 37.80
N GLY A 348 -17.73 29.45 36.93
CA GLY A 348 -17.53 28.04 37.25
C GLY A 348 -18.81 27.21 37.27
N ALA A 349 -19.90 27.70 36.68
CA ALA A 349 -21.10 26.90 36.52
C ALA A 349 -20.86 25.79 35.48
N PRO A 350 -21.31 24.55 35.74
CA PRO A 350 -21.19 23.47 34.76
C PRO A 350 -22.10 23.72 33.55
N TYR A 351 -21.85 22.98 32.48
CA TYR A 351 -22.76 22.94 31.34
C TYR A 351 -24.16 22.49 31.78
N ALA A 352 -25.19 23.18 31.30
CA ALA A 352 -26.54 23.12 31.89
C ALA A 352 -27.41 21.96 31.39
N LEU A 353 -27.06 21.32 30.27
CA LEU A 353 -27.81 20.18 29.75
C LEU A 353 -27.40 18.88 30.44
N SER A 354 -28.34 17.94 30.51
CA SER A 354 -28.08 16.60 31.01
C SER A 354 -27.17 15.82 30.08
N ASP A 355 -26.37 14.94 30.66
CA ASP A 355 -25.54 14.00 29.91
C ASP A 355 -26.42 13.15 28.96
N PRO A 356 -26.04 13.02 27.68
CA PRO A 356 -26.78 12.21 26.71
C PRO A 356 -26.66 10.71 27.04
N CYS A 357 -25.72 10.33 27.90
CA CYS A 357 -25.46 8.99 28.37
C CYS A 357 -25.83 8.83 29.86
N PRO A 358 -27.03 8.28 30.17
CA PRO A 358 -27.51 8.12 31.56
C PRO A 358 -26.92 6.91 32.31
#